data_AF-A0A248QKI7-F1
#
_entry.id   AF-A0A248QKI7-F1
#
_cell.length_a   1.000
_cell.length_b   1.000
_cell.length_c   1.000
_cell.angle_alpha   90.00
_cell.angle_beta   90.00
_cell.angle_gamma   90.00
#
_symmetry.space_group_name_H-M   'P 1'
#
loop_
_entity.id
_entity.type
_entity.pdbx_description
1 polymer ?
#
loop_
_entity_poly.entity_id
_entity_poly.type
_entity_poly.pdbx_seq_one_letter_code
_entity_poly.pdbx_strand_id
1 'polypeptide(L)'
;ENSRIFFGCLLLLLILLLLFVFLISPEISPDFMRGFVTVNSSKLELLISVGLFLILIGLVIEAYLEEQRINTQLLNNLTIYTEKIESINEELAMFRHDYKNLLYSLQIAISYEDILEIKRIYEETIAPTKKIIDNEEFELMKLNRLKNMELKALISMKINTAKQAKLKVIVDVPEVFIL
;
A
#
# COMPACT_ATOMS: atom_id res chain seq x y z
N GLU A 1 6.89 14.44 7.42
CA GLU A 1 8.28 14.46 7.92
C GLU A 1 9.30 14.41 6.79
N ASN A 2 9.18 13.46 5.85
CA ASN A 2 10.05 13.31 4.68
C ASN A 2 10.17 14.56 3.78
N SER A 3 9.08 15.31 3.56
CA SER A 3 9.14 16.57 2.79
C SER A 3 10.04 17.65 3.43
N ARG A 4 10.15 17.67 4.77
CA ARG A 4 11.03 18.62 5.48
C ARG A 4 12.50 18.22 5.37
N ILE A 5 12.77 16.91 5.44
CA ILE A 5 14.12 16.34 5.27
C ILE A 5 14.59 16.58 3.83
N PHE A 6 13.71 16.37 2.85
CA PHE A 6 13.96 16.66 1.44
C PHE A 6 14.35 18.12 1.19
N PHE A 7 13.54 19.07 1.69
CA PHE A 7 13.82 20.49 1.56
C PHE A 7 15.11 20.89 2.30
N GLY A 8 15.38 20.26 3.44
CA GLY A 8 16.63 20.42 4.20
C GLY A 8 17.85 19.96 3.41
N CYS A 9 17.80 18.79 2.77
CA CYS A 9 18.87 18.29 1.90
C CYS A 9 19.10 19.21 0.70
N LEU A 10 18.04 19.66 0.03
CA LEU A 10 18.15 20.60 -1.10
C LEU A 10 18.79 21.92 -0.68
N LEU A 11 18.39 22.46 0.47
CA LEU A 11 18.90 23.72 1.01
C LEU A 11 20.36 23.60 1.45
N LEU A 12 20.74 22.50 2.10
CA LEU A 12 22.13 22.20 2.46
C LEU A 12 23.03 22.09 1.21
N LEU A 13 22.50 21.46 0.15
CA LEU A 13 23.23 21.28 -1.10
C LEU A 13 23.39 22.59 -1.88
N LEU A 14 22.38 23.46 -1.86
CA LEU A 14 22.45 24.83 -2.37
C LEU A 14 23.54 25.64 -1.61
N ILE A 15 23.58 25.52 -0.28
CA ILE A 15 24.58 26.20 0.55
C ILE A 15 26.00 25.72 0.22
N LEU A 16 26.20 24.41 0.03
CA LEU A 16 27.49 23.83 -0.37
C LEU A 16 27.94 24.34 -1.75
N LEU A 17 27.01 24.48 -2.69
CA LEU A 17 27.30 25.06 -4.00
C LEU A 17 27.68 26.54 -3.91
N LEU A 18 26.96 27.33 -3.11
CA LEU A 18 27.29 28.74 -2.89
C LEU A 18 28.66 28.92 -2.22
N LEU A 19 28.99 28.07 -1.23
CA LEU A 19 30.30 28.04 -0.59
C LEU A 19 31.41 27.67 -1.58
N PHE A 20 31.16 26.69 -2.46
CA PHE A 20 32.10 26.28 -3.50
C PHE A 20 32.37 27.41 -4.51
N VAL A 21 31.32 28.11 -4.96
CA VAL A 21 31.45 29.28 -5.83
C VAL A 21 32.20 30.43 -5.14
N PHE A 22 31.94 30.66 -3.85
CA PHE A 22 32.65 31.66 -3.05
C PHE A 22 34.16 31.33 -2.93
N LEU A 23 34.50 30.05 -2.70
CA LEU A 23 35.89 29.57 -2.62
C LEU A 23 36.68 29.73 -3.92
N ILE A 24 36.03 29.64 -5.07
CA ILE A 24 36.66 29.80 -6.40
C ILE A 24 36.74 31.27 -6.83
N SER A 25 35.98 32.17 -6.19
CA SER A 25 36.04 33.58 -6.53
C SER A 25 37.45 34.15 -6.25
N PRO A 26 38.18 34.62 -7.27
CA PRO A 26 39.54 35.11 -7.05
C PRO A 26 39.46 36.44 -6.28
N GLU A 27 40.18 36.52 -5.16
CA GLU A 27 40.47 37.82 -4.55
C GLU A 27 41.04 38.76 -5.62
N ILE A 28 40.47 39.96 -5.69
CA ILE A 28 40.82 41.00 -6.66
C ILE A 28 42.28 41.41 -6.41
N SER A 29 43.23 40.70 -7.00
CA SER A 29 44.66 41.01 -6.94
C SER A 29 45.19 41.40 -8.33
N PRO A 30 46.18 42.30 -8.43
CA PRO A 30 46.37 43.16 -9.61
C PRO A 30 47.14 42.53 -10.78
N ASP A 31 47.22 41.20 -10.88
CA ASP A 31 48.06 40.52 -11.89
C ASP A 31 47.25 40.09 -13.12
N PHE A 32 46.95 41.08 -13.98
CA PHE A 32 46.05 41.00 -15.14
C PHE A 32 46.42 39.92 -16.18
N MET A 33 47.69 39.50 -16.26
CA MET A 33 48.14 38.47 -17.22
C MET A 33 47.98 37.03 -16.70
N ARG A 34 47.99 36.79 -15.38
CA ARG A 34 47.56 35.50 -14.79
C ARG A 34 46.04 35.37 -14.79
N GLY A 35 45.32 36.49 -14.74
CA GLY A 35 43.86 36.59 -14.78
C GLY A 35 43.20 35.91 -15.97
N PHE A 36 43.75 35.96 -17.19
CA PHE A 36 43.08 35.34 -18.35
C PHE A 36 43.09 33.80 -18.32
N VAL A 37 44.18 33.18 -17.86
CA VAL A 37 44.30 31.72 -17.76
C VAL A 37 43.51 31.20 -16.54
N THR A 38 43.49 31.95 -15.43
CA THR A 38 42.70 31.61 -14.24
C THR A 38 41.19 31.87 -14.42
N VAL A 39 40.80 32.87 -15.22
CA VAL A 39 39.37 33.19 -15.48
C VAL A 39 38.73 32.19 -16.45
N ASN A 40 39.48 31.63 -17.41
CA ASN A 40 38.95 30.60 -18.30
C ASN A 40 38.83 29.23 -17.61
N SER A 41 39.74 28.90 -16.69
CA SER A 41 39.65 27.68 -15.88
C SER A 41 38.52 27.76 -14.83
N SER A 42 38.37 28.89 -14.14
CA SER A 42 37.28 29.07 -13.16
C SER A 42 35.87 29.07 -13.78
N LYS A 43 35.72 29.56 -15.01
CA LYS A 43 34.45 29.46 -15.76
C LYS A 43 34.08 28.02 -16.12
N LEU A 44 35.07 27.19 -16.46
CA LEU A 44 34.84 25.77 -16.79
C LEU A 44 34.45 24.98 -15.54
N GLU A 45 35.11 25.24 -14.41
CA GLU A 45 34.78 24.63 -13.11
C GLU A 45 33.37 25.02 -12.65
N LEU A 46 32.98 26.28 -12.83
CA LEU A 46 31.62 26.75 -12.55
C LEU A 46 30.59 26.05 -13.44
N LEU A 47 30.86 25.90 -14.74
CA LEU A 47 29.96 25.19 -15.67
C LEU A 47 29.78 23.71 -15.27
N ILE A 48 30.86 23.03 -14.89
CA ILE A 48 30.82 21.64 -14.42
C ILE A 48 30.04 21.54 -13.10
N SER A 49 30.28 22.45 -12.16
CA SER A 49 29.55 22.49 -10.89
C SER A 49 28.05 22.68 -11.09
N VAL A 50 27.64 23.58 -11.99
CA VAL A 50 26.23 23.81 -12.32
C VAL A 50 25.62 22.57 -12.99
N GLY A 51 26.35 21.92 -13.90
CA GLY A 51 25.91 20.68 -14.54
C GLY A 51 25.67 19.55 -13.54
N LEU A 52 26.61 19.31 -12.62
CA LEU A 52 26.48 18.32 -11.55
C LEU A 52 25.31 18.63 -10.62
N PHE A 53 25.09 19.92 -10.32
CA PHE A 53 23.95 20.36 -9.50
C PHE A 53 22.60 20.05 -10.16
N LEU A 54 22.48 20.30 -11.47
CA LEU A 54 21.25 19.98 -12.22
C LEU A 54 20.99 18.48 -12.28
N ILE A 55 22.03 17.67 -12.46
CA ILE A 55 21.91 16.19 -12.44
C ILE A 55 21.44 15.72 -11.06
N LEU A 56 22.01 16.25 -9.99
CA LEU A 56 21.60 15.91 -8.62
C LEU A 56 20.15 16.29 -8.34
N ILE A 57 19.71 17.48 -8.78
CA ILE A 57 18.29 17.87 -8.69
C ILE A 57 17.40 16.86 -9.41
N GLY A 58 17.78 16.42 -10.61
CA GLY A 58 17.05 15.41 -11.37
C GLY A 58 16.87 14.11 -10.58
N LEU A 59 17.96 13.56 -10.04
CA LEU A 59 17.94 12.33 -9.23
C LEU A 59 17.07 12.47 -7.97
N VAL A 60 17.14 13.63 -7.32
CA VAL A 60 16.35 13.92 -6.12
C VAL A 60 14.86 14.04 -6.45
N ILE A 61 14.50 14.66 -7.58
CA ILE A 61 13.12 14.72 -8.06
C ILE A 61 12.60 13.32 -8.40
N GLU A 62 13.38 12.51 -9.13
CA GLU A 62 12.99 11.13 -9.46
C GLU A 62 12.74 10.29 -8.22
N ALA A 63 13.63 10.35 -7.23
CA ALA A 63 13.46 9.65 -5.96
C ALA A 63 12.18 10.06 -5.23
N TYR A 64 11.87 11.37 -5.22
CA TYR A 64 10.64 11.89 -4.60
C TYR A 64 9.37 11.45 -5.34
N LEU A 65 9.39 11.45 -6.67
CA LEU A 65 8.27 10.99 -7.49
C LEU A 65 8.00 9.50 -7.29
N GLU A 66 9.05 8.68 -7.20
CA GLU A 66 8.90 7.25 -6.94
C GLU A 66 8.35 6.98 -5.54
N GLU A 67 8.81 7.70 -4.52
CA GLU A 67 8.25 7.60 -3.16
C GLU A 67 6.75 7.98 -3.15
N GLN A 68 6.37 9.05 -3.84
CA GLN A 68 4.97 9.45 -3.97
C GLN A 68 4.12 8.41 -4.71
N ARG A 69 4.67 7.82 -5.77
CA ARG A 69 4.02 6.74 -6.51
C ARG A 69 3.77 5.53 -5.61
N ILE A 70 4.77 5.10 -4.85
CA ILE A 70 4.66 3.98 -3.89
C ILE A 70 3.60 4.29 -2.83
N ASN A 71 3.63 5.48 -2.25
CA ASN A 71 2.63 5.89 -1.25
C ASN A 71 1.21 5.92 -1.83
N THR A 72 1.05 6.41 -3.06
CA THR A 72 -0.26 6.42 -3.74
C THR A 72 -0.76 5.02 -4.01
N GLN A 73 0.12 4.11 -4.46
CA GLN A 73 -0.22 2.70 -4.65
C GLN A 73 -0.60 2.01 -3.34
N LEU A 74 0.13 2.28 -2.27
CA LEU A 74 -0.17 1.75 -0.94
C LEU A 74 -1.55 2.22 -0.46
N LEU A 75 -1.85 3.51 -0.58
CA LEU A 75 -3.15 4.07 -0.23
C LEU A 75 -4.27 3.44 -1.05
N ASN A 76 -4.11 3.29 -2.37
CA ASN A 76 -5.10 2.66 -3.23
C ASN A 76 -5.36 1.20 -2.83
N ASN A 77 -4.31 0.45 -2.52
CA ASN A 77 -4.43 -0.94 -2.06
C ASN A 77 -5.17 -1.03 -0.71
N LEU A 78 -4.92 -0.09 0.20
CA LEU A 78 -5.63 -0.01 1.48
C LEU A 78 -7.12 0.33 1.29
N THR A 79 -7.44 1.23 0.37
CA THR A 79 -8.83 1.55 0.01
C THR A 79 -9.56 0.31 -0.52
N ILE A 80 -8.99 -0.37 -1.52
CA ILE A 80 -9.58 -1.58 -2.10
C ILE A 80 -9.79 -2.67 -1.03
N TYR A 81 -8.80 -2.84 -0.14
CA TYR A 81 -8.92 -3.79 0.97
C TYR A 81 -10.07 -3.42 1.91
N THR A 82 -10.19 -2.14 2.27
CA THR A 82 -11.23 -1.64 3.16
C THR A 82 -12.62 -1.83 2.54
N GLU A 83 -12.81 -1.45 1.28
CA GLU A 83 -14.06 -1.65 0.54
C GLU A 83 -14.46 -3.14 0.49
N LYS A 84 -13.50 -4.06 0.28
CA LYS A 84 -13.80 -5.51 0.30
C LYS A 84 -14.22 -5.98 1.70
N ILE A 85 -13.62 -5.47 2.77
CA ILE A 85 -14.03 -5.80 4.14
C ILE A 85 -15.43 -5.28 4.44
N GLU A 86 -15.75 -4.05 4.02
CA GLU A 86 -17.08 -3.48 4.16
C GLU A 86 -18.13 -4.32 3.40
N SER A 87 -17.85 -4.68 2.15
CA SER A 87 -18.71 -5.57 1.36
C SER A 87 -18.94 -6.93 2.04
N ILE A 88 -17.89 -7.56 2.59
CA ILE A 88 -18.03 -8.83 3.33
C ILE A 88 -18.87 -8.64 4.60
N ASN A 89 -18.73 -7.51 5.30
CA ASN A 89 -19.53 -7.22 6.49
C ASN A 89 -21.01 -7.01 6.17
N GLU A 90 -21.32 -6.35 5.05
CA GLU A 90 -22.68 -6.20 4.54
C GLU A 90 -23.28 -7.57 4.16
N GLU A 91 -22.52 -8.39 3.43
CA GLU A 91 -22.93 -9.75 3.08
C GLU A 91 -23.19 -10.61 4.33
N LEU A 92 -22.33 -10.50 5.34
CA LEU A 92 -22.52 -11.18 6.62
C LEU A 92 -23.76 -10.67 7.37
N ALA A 93 -24.10 -9.38 7.26
CA ALA A 93 -25.32 -8.84 7.85
C ALA A 93 -26.58 -9.38 7.17
N MET A 94 -26.58 -9.45 5.84
CA MET A 94 -27.65 -10.09 5.07
C MET A 94 -27.77 -11.57 5.43
N PHE A 95 -26.65 -12.30 5.50
CA PHE A 95 -26.62 -13.69 5.92
C PHE A 95 -27.23 -13.89 7.31
N ARG A 96 -26.89 -13.04 8.30
CA ARG A 96 -27.48 -13.12 9.66
C ARG A 96 -28.99 -12.89 9.63
N HIS A 97 -29.47 -11.96 8.81
CA HIS A 97 -30.89 -11.69 8.65
C HIS A 97 -31.62 -12.90 8.05
N ASP A 98 -31.09 -13.45 6.97
CA ASP A 98 -31.69 -14.60 6.29
C ASP A 98 -31.66 -15.84 7.17
N TYR A 99 -30.58 -16.04 7.94
CA TYR A 99 -30.49 -17.08 8.94
C TYR A 99 -31.52 -16.91 10.07
N LYS A 100 -31.78 -15.67 10.52
CA LYS A 100 -32.83 -15.40 11.52
C LYS A 100 -34.22 -15.75 10.96
N ASN A 101 -34.50 -15.39 9.72
CA ASN A 101 -35.78 -15.71 9.08
C ASN A 101 -35.95 -17.23 8.89
N LEU A 102 -34.89 -17.93 8.52
CA LEU A 102 -34.85 -19.38 8.46
C LEU A 102 -35.23 -20.03 9.80
N LEU A 103 -34.62 -19.57 10.91
CA LEU A 103 -34.93 -20.06 12.25
C LEU A 103 -36.39 -19.79 12.64
N TYR A 104 -36.94 -18.63 12.26
CA TYR A 104 -38.35 -18.30 12.51
C TYR A 104 -39.30 -19.22 11.73
N SER A 105 -39.03 -19.48 10.45
CA SER A 105 -39.80 -20.44 9.64
C SER A 105 -39.75 -21.86 10.23
N LEU A 106 -38.57 -22.29 10.70
CA LEU A 106 -38.41 -23.57 11.41
C LEU A 106 -39.21 -23.62 12.70
N GLN A 107 -39.19 -22.54 13.50
CA GLN A 107 -39.98 -22.44 14.73
C GLN A 107 -41.48 -22.60 14.44
N ILE A 108 -41.96 -21.95 13.38
CA ILE A 108 -43.35 -22.06 12.93
C ILE A 108 -43.66 -23.50 12.53
N ALA A 109 -42.86 -24.11 11.65
CA ALA A 109 -43.10 -25.47 11.17
C ALA A 109 -43.11 -26.50 12.31
N ILE A 110 -42.21 -26.36 13.29
CA ILE A 110 -42.19 -27.19 14.50
C ILE A 110 -43.46 -26.98 15.34
N SER A 111 -43.93 -25.74 15.50
CA SER A 111 -45.13 -25.46 16.28
C SER A 111 -46.42 -26.06 15.71
N TYR A 112 -46.46 -26.28 14.39
CA TYR A 112 -47.56 -26.94 13.69
C TYR A 112 -47.35 -28.46 13.51
N GLU A 113 -46.27 -29.02 14.06
CA GLU A 113 -45.84 -30.42 13.85
C GLU A 113 -45.75 -30.81 12.36
N ASP A 114 -45.48 -29.82 11.48
CA ASP A 114 -45.40 -30.02 10.03
C ASP A 114 -44.01 -30.51 9.62
N ILE A 115 -43.84 -31.83 9.73
CA ILE A 115 -42.60 -32.54 9.33
C ILE A 115 -42.25 -32.35 7.86
N LEU A 116 -43.24 -32.11 6.98
CA LEU A 116 -43.00 -31.89 5.56
C LEU A 116 -42.30 -30.55 5.32
N GLU A 117 -42.79 -29.50 5.98
CA GLU A 117 -42.18 -28.17 5.91
C GLU A 117 -40.80 -28.11 6.57
N ILE A 118 -40.60 -28.80 7.70
CA ILE A 118 -39.28 -28.94 8.34
C ILE A 118 -38.28 -29.58 7.38
N LYS A 119 -38.68 -30.67 6.70
CA LYS A 119 -37.83 -31.38 5.75
C LYS A 119 -37.49 -30.50 4.55
N ARG A 120 -38.47 -29.76 4.03
CA ARG A 120 -38.27 -28.80 2.93
C ARG A 120 -37.25 -27.73 3.30
N ILE A 121 -37.41 -27.10 4.48
CA ILE A 121 -36.48 -26.07 4.98
C ILE A 121 -35.06 -26.64 5.13
N TYR A 122 -34.92 -27.87 5.61
CA TYR A 122 -33.62 -28.52 5.74
C TYR A 122 -32.94 -28.79 4.39
N GLU A 123 -33.66 -29.39 3.44
CA GLU A 123 -33.11 -29.80 2.14
C GLU A 123 -32.83 -28.59 1.23
N GLU A 124 -33.70 -27.59 1.23
CA GLU A 124 -33.59 -26.44 0.31
C GLU A 124 -32.68 -25.34 0.83
N THR A 125 -32.56 -25.18 2.15
CA THR A 125 -31.84 -24.02 2.74
C THR A 125 -30.65 -24.44 3.59
N ILE A 126 -30.75 -25.44 4.47
CA ILE A 126 -29.65 -25.79 5.38
C ILE A 126 -28.56 -26.64 4.70
N ALA A 127 -28.95 -27.67 3.95
CA ALA A 127 -28.01 -28.57 3.28
C ALA A 127 -27.09 -27.86 2.25
N PRO A 128 -27.58 -26.89 1.44
CA PRO A 128 -26.75 -26.14 0.50
C PRO A 128 -25.80 -25.15 1.19
N THR A 129 -26.21 -24.50 2.28
CA THR A 129 -25.37 -23.51 2.99
C THR A 129 -24.13 -24.13 3.61
N LYS A 130 -24.19 -25.41 4.02
CA LYS A 130 -23.01 -26.15 4.51
C LYS A 130 -21.86 -26.18 3.49
N LYS A 131 -22.18 -26.19 2.19
CA LYS A 131 -21.19 -26.12 1.10
C LYS A 131 -20.61 -24.72 0.88
N ILE A 132 -21.36 -23.67 1.22
CA ILE A 132 -20.97 -22.27 1.03
C ILE A 132 -20.03 -21.82 2.17
N ILE A 133 -20.24 -22.30 3.39
CA ILE A 133 -19.38 -22.00 4.55
C ILE A 133 -17.96 -22.57 4.35
N ASP A 134 -17.82 -23.66 3.60
CA ASP A 134 -16.52 -24.28 3.25
C ASP A 134 -15.83 -23.62 2.02
N ASN A 135 -16.37 -22.55 1.43
CA ASN A 135 -15.79 -21.93 0.23
C ASN A 135 -14.57 -21.02 0.52
N GLU A 136 -13.66 -21.01 -0.45
CA GLU A 136 -12.34 -20.33 -0.48
C GLU A 136 -12.37 -18.80 -0.22
N GLU A 137 -13.54 -18.18 -0.17
CA GLU A 137 -13.67 -16.74 0.09
C GLU A 137 -13.46 -16.39 1.59
N PHE A 138 -13.68 -17.36 2.49
CA PHE A 138 -13.36 -17.24 3.92
C PHE A 138 -11.85 -17.36 4.25
N GLU A 139 -11.00 -17.76 3.30
CA GLU A 139 -9.54 -17.84 3.51
C GLU A 139 -8.93 -16.47 3.86
N LEU A 140 -9.51 -15.37 3.33
CA LEU A 140 -9.07 -14.01 3.67
C LEU A 140 -9.42 -13.62 5.11
N MET A 141 -10.50 -14.18 5.69
CA MET A 141 -10.83 -13.93 7.10
C MET A 141 -9.81 -14.57 8.06
N LYS A 142 -9.09 -15.63 7.66
CA LYS A 142 -8.02 -16.22 8.48
C LYS A 142 -6.87 -15.24 8.71
N LEU A 143 -6.67 -14.27 7.80
CA LEU A 143 -5.69 -13.20 7.98
C LEU A 143 -6.05 -12.24 9.11
N ASN A 144 -7.27 -12.24 9.67
CA ASN A 144 -7.57 -11.41 10.85
C ASN A 144 -6.73 -11.77 12.07
N ARG A 145 -6.16 -12.98 12.12
CA ARG A 145 -5.23 -13.42 13.17
C ARG A 145 -3.84 -12.79 13.04
N LEU A 146 -3.49 -12.22 11.88
CA LEU A 146 -2.31 -11.36 11.73
C LEU A 146 -2.65 -9.97 12.28
N LYS A 147 -2.00 -9.59 13.37
CA LYS A 147 -2.19 -8.27 14.00
C LYS A 147 -1.34 -7.18 13.37
N ASN A 148 -0.21 -7.56 12.76
CA ASN A 148 0.65 -6.66 12.01
C ASN A 148 0.01 -6.26 10.66
N MET A 149 -0.15 -4.96 10.43
CA MET A 149 -0.90 -4.41 9.29
C MET A 149 -0.11 -4.52 7.99
N GLU A 150 1.22 -4.37 8.05
CA GLU A 150 2.12 -4.46 6.91
C GLU A 150 2.15 -5.88 6.33
N LEU A 151 2.28 -6.90 7.19
CA LEU A 151 2.23 -8.31 6.81
C LEU A 151 0.87 -8.70 6.23
N LYS A 152 -0.21 -8.18 6.81
CA LYS A 152 -1.57 -8.42 6.31
C LYS A 152 -1.74 -7.84 4.90
N ALA A 153 -1.25 -6.64 4.65
CA ALA A 153 -1.28 -6.02 3.32
C ALA A 153 -0.43 -6.81 2.31
N LEU A 154 0.80 -7.20 2.69
CA LEU A 154 1.70 -7.95 1.82
C LEU A 154 1.14 -9.33 1.43
N ILE A 155 0.63 -10.09 2.40
CA ILE A 155 0.06 -11.42 2.15
C ILE A 155 -1.22 -11.30 1.31
N SER A 156 -2.09 -10.33 1.62
CA SER A 156 -3.31 -10.08 0.83
C SER A 156 -2.99 -9.78 -0.63
N MET A 157 -1.95 -8.96 -0.87
CA MET A 157 -1.46 -8.69 -2.23
C MET A 157 -1.04 -9.97 -2.95
N LYS A 158 -0.23 -10.83 -2.31
CA LYS A 158 0.24 -12.09 -2.91
C LYS A 158 -0.91 -13.07 -3.22
N ILE A 159 -1.88 -13.18 -2.33
CA ILE A 159 -3.09 -13.99 -2.55
C ILE A 159 -3.85 -13.45 -3.77
N ASN A 160 -4.01 -12.14 -3.86
CA ASN A 160 -4.75 -11.52 -4.96
C ASN A 160 -4.04 -11.71 -6.31
N THR A 161 -2.70 -11.55 -6.34
CA THR A 161 -1.89 -11.83 -7.53
C THR A 161 -2.06 -13.30 -7.98
N ALA A 162 -2.04 -14.24 -7.04
CA ALA A 162 -2.23 -15.65 -7.37
C ALA A 162 -3.65 -15.96 -7.88
N LYS A 163 -4.68 -15.35 -7.29
CA LYS A 163 -6.07 -15.44 -7.78
C LYS A 163 -6.21 -14.91 -9.21
N GLN A 164 -5.60 -13.76 -9.52
CA GLN A 164 -5.58 -13.21 -10.88
C GLN A 164 -4.88 -14.15 -11.88
N ALA A 165 -3.85 -14.86 -11.44
CA ALA A 165 -3.16 -15.89 -12.21
C ALA A 165 -3.92 -17.24 -12.28
N LYS A 166 -5.16 -17.32 -11.76
CA LYS A 166 -5.96 -18.54 -11.63
C LYS A 166 -5.28 -19.66 -10.84
N LEU A 167 -4.39 -19.30 -9.91
CA LEU A 167 -3.72 -20.22 -9.01
C LEU A 167 -4.52 -20.31 -7.70
N LYS A 168 -4.80 -21.54 -7.27
CA LYS A 168 -5.44 -21.82 -5.99
C LYS A 168 -4.41 -21.68 -4.86
N VAL A 169 -4.66 -20.78 -3.91
CA VAL A 169 -3.79 -20.53 -2.75
C VAL A 169 -4.61 -20.70 -1.48
N ILE A 170 -4.06 -21.47 -0.54
CA ILE A 170 -4.64 -21.73 0.78
C ILE A 170 -3.70 -21.10 1.80
N VAL A 171 -4.23 -20.28 2.71
CA VAL A 171 -3.43 -19.61 3.74
C VAL A 171 -3.99 -19.95 5.11
N ASP A 172 -3.18 -20.61 5.92
CA ASP A 172 -3.54 -20.98 7.29
C ASP A 172 -2.70 -20.21 8.30
N VAL A 173 -3.36 -19.60 9.28
CA VAL A 173 -2.75 -18.83 10.38
C VAL A 173 -3.28 -19.43 11.68
N PRO A 174 -2.60 -20.45 12.23
CA PRO A 174 -3.14 -21.25 13.34
C PRO A 174 -3.23 -20.46 14.64
N GLU A 175 -2.35 -19.49 14.88
CA GLU A 175 -2.27 -18.69 16.10
C GLU A 175 -2.24 -17.19 15.81
N VAL A 176 -2.58 -16.36 16.80
CA VAL A 176 -2.52 -14.90 16.66
C VAL A 176 -1.05 -14.48 16.59
N PHE A 177 -0.65 -13.97 15.44
CA PHE A 177 0.72 -13.53 15.21
C PHE A 177 0.82 -12.03 15.46
N ILE A 178 1.63 -11.68 16.47
CA ILE A 178 1.97 -10.32 16.86
C ILE A 178 3.49 -10.23 16.71
N LEU A 179 3.94 -9.32 15.84
CA LEU A 179 5.36 -8.98 15.72
C LEU A 179 5.66 -7.79 16.65
#